data_AF-A0A4V2Q8V9-F1
#
_entry.id   AF-A0A4V2Q8V9-F1
#
_cell.length_a   1.000
_cell.length_b   1.000
_cell.length_c   1.000
_cell.angle_alpha   90.00
_cell.angle_beta   90.00
_cell.angle_gamma   90.00
#
_symmetry.space_group_name_H-M   'P 1'
#
loop_
_entity.id
_entity.type
_entity.pdbx_description
1 polymer ?
#
loop_
_entity_poly.entity_id
_entity_poly.type
_entity_poly.pdbx_seq_one_letter_code
_entity_poly.pdbx_strand_id
1 'polypeptide(L)'
;MKYDKPLIAAAIGAASTLAAEITSRIMLLFGIGKYSIYQLDSLLITFNRPDFFLGLFVNFIIGGIIGIAFYYSLKILGTDYIIYKSIVVGLFAEPLSEILITGLIEGTYIDIRPIGDYYLHIVGALAYGLLMGVLFEKYLVNAKTADRN
;
A
#
# COMPACT_ATOMS: atom_id res chain seq x y z
N MET A 1 1.18 -23.34 -12.80
CA MET A 1 0.08 -24.05 -12.10
C MET A 1 -1.16 -23.16 -12.07
N LYS A 2 -2.38 -23.71 -12.03
CA LYS A 2 -3.66 -22.96 -12.05
C LYS A 2 -3.86 -22.05 -10.81
N TYR A 3 -2.96 -22.12 -9.83
CA TYR A 3 -3.03 -21.50 -8.50
C TYR A 3 -2.06 -20.33 -8.26
N ASP A 4 -1.24 -19.94 -9.25
CA ASP A 4 -0.16 -18.96 -9.03
C ASP A 4 -0.68 -17.51 -9.05
N LYS A 5 -1.88 -17.25 -9.59
CA LYS A 5 -2.38 -15.87 -9.79
C LYS A 5 -2.67 -15.11 -8.48
N PRO A 6 -3.32 -15.70 -7.45
CA PRO A 6 -3.45 -15.05 -6.16
C PRO A 6 -2.09 -14.79 -5.48
N LEU A 7 -1.12 -15.69 -5.66
CA LEU A 7 0.24 -15.50 -5.13
C LEU A 7 0.96 -14.34 -5.84
N ILE A 8 0.84 -14.25 -7.17
CA ILE A 8 1.36 -13.13 -7.95
C ILE A 8 0.66 -11.83 -7.54
N ALA A 9 -0.66 -11.84 -7.32
CA ALA A 9 -1.40 -10.68 -6.83
C ALA A 9 -0.90 -10.21 -5.46
N ALA A 10 -0.65 -11.15 -4.55
CA ALA A 10 -0.06 -10.86 -3.24
C ALA A 10 1.34 -10.26 -3.38
N ALA A 11 2.19 -10.84 -4.22
CA ALA A 11 3.54 -10.35 -4.46
C ALA A 11 3.53 -8.94 -5.07
N ILE A 12 2.64 -8.67 -6.03
CA ILE A 12 2.46 -7.33 -6.62
C ILE A 12 1.99 -6.34 -5.55
N GLY A 13 0.98 -6.70 -4.76
CA GLY A 13 0.48 -5.86 -3.67
C GLY A 13 1.58 -5.52 -2.65
N ALA A 14 2.33 -6.53 -2.20
CA ALA A 14 3.46 -6.33 -1.27
C ALA A 14 4.54 -5.43 -1.87
N ALA A 15 5.01 -5.73 -3.10
CA ALA A 15 6.06 -4.97 -3.77
C ALA A 15 5.63 -3.52 -4.08
N SER A 16 4.34 -3.28 -4.29
CA SER A 16 3.83 -1.93 -4.57
C SER A 16 3.98 -0.98 -3.38
N THR A 17 4.09 -1.51 -2.15
CA THR A 17 4.34 -0.69 -0.96
C THR A 17 5.70 0.03 -1.01
N LEU A 18 6.65 -0.49 -1.80
CA LEU A 18 7.94 0.16 -2.03
C LEU A 18 7.77 1.54 -2.69
N ALA A 19 6.81 1.70 -3.59
CA ALA A 19 6.55 3.01 -4.21
C ALA A 19 6.02 4.02 -3.18
N ALA A 20 5.16 3.57 -2.27
CA ALA A 20 4.67 4.40 -1.18
C ALA A 20 5.82 4.85 -0.28
N GLU A 21 6.70 3.92 0.10
CA GLU A 21 7.84 4.20 0.97
C GLU A 21 8.91 5.08 0.30
N ILE A 22 9.21 4.86 -0.98
CA ILE A 22 10.12 5.74 -1.71
C ILE A 22 9.56 7.16 -1.73
N THR A 23 8.26 7.29 -1.99
CA THR A 23 7.57 8.59 -2.02
C THR A 23 7.57 9.26 -0.65
N SER A 24 7.28 8.49 0.41
CA SER A 24 7.28 8.99 1.79
C SER A 24 8.66 9.54 2.18
N ARG A 25 9.73 8.81 1.89
CA ARG A 25 11.10 9.23 2.17
C ARG A 25 11.49 10.47 1.40
N ILE A 26 11.08 10.58 0.14
CA ILE A 26 11.32 11.80 -0.65
C ILE A 26 10.62 13.00 0.03
N MET A 27 9.38 12.86 0.47
CA MET A 27 8.64 13.93 1.15
C MET A 27 9.27 14.33 2.49
N LEU A 28 9.76 13.36 3.28
CA LEU A 28 10.53 13.64 4.49
C LEU A 28 11.80 14.44 4.20
N LEU A 29 12.51 14.17 3.09
CA LEU A 29 13.68 14.96 2.69
C LEU A 29 13.33 16.42 2.39
N PHE A 30 12.08 16.71 2.01
CA PHE A 30 11.54 18.06 1.85
C PHE A 30 10.94 18.64 3.15
N GLY A 31 11.06 17.95 4.28
CA GLY A 31 10.52 18.38 5.56
C GLY A 31 9.01 18.25 5.70
N ILE A 32 8.36 17.44 4.84
CA ILE A 32 6.93 17.15 4.92
C ILE A 32 6.75 15.85 5.70
N GLY A 33 6.12 15.94 6.87
CA GLY A 33 5.88 14.80 7.75
C GLY A 33 7.02 14.53 8.74
N LYS A 34 6.77 13.61 9.68
CA LYS A 34 7.68 13.14 10.72
C LYS A 34 8.08 11.68 10.51
N TYR A 35 7.18 10.86 9.98
CA TYR A 35 7.41 9.43 9.78
C TYR A 35 7.24 9.04 8.32
N SER A 36 8.12 8.15 7.84
CA SER A 36 7.87 7.44 6.59
C SER A 36 6.76 6.42 6.82
N ILE A 37 6.11 5.97 5.75
CA ILE A 37 5.01 4.99 5.84
C ILE A 37 5.48 3.74 6.60
N TYR A 38 6.67 3.21 6.30
CA TYR A 38 7.16 2.05 7.02
C TYR A 38 7.46 2.35 8.49
N GLN A 39 8.06 3.50 8.78
CA GLN A 39 8.29 3.90 10.17
C GLN A 39 6.98 4.02 10.95
N LEU A 40 5.94 4.59 10.35
CA LEU A 40 4.65 4.74 11.02
C LEU A 40 3.97 3.39 11.24
N ASP A 41 3.90 2.54 10.20
CA ASP A 41 3.19 1.26 10.29
C ASP A 41 3.88 0.28 11.24
N SER A 42 5.20 0.43 11.46
CA SER A 42 5.91 -0.33 12.49
C SER A 42 5.37 -0.10 13.91
N LEU A 43 4.74 1.06 14.16
CA LEU A 43 4.17 1.41 15.45
C LEU A 43 2.94 0.57 15.80
N LEU A 44 2.28 -0.05 14.81
CA LEU A 44 1.23 -1.06 15.05
C LEU A 44 1.74 -2.24 15.88
N ILE A 45 3.05 -2.47 15.91
CA ILE A 45 3.70 -3.53 16.69
C ILE A 45 4.47 -2.96 17.87
N THR A 46 5.20 -1.86 17.68
CA THR A 46 6.13 -1.35 18.69
C THR A 46 5.53 -0.29 19.61
N PHE A 47 4.38 0.28 19.25
CA PHE A 47 3.67 1.40 19.87
C PHE A 47 4.44 2.73 19.92
N ASN A 48 5.76 2.73 20.13
CA ASN A 48 6.53 3.96 20.29
C ASN A 48 7.96 3.92 19.72
N ARG A 49 8.32 2.88 18.94
CA ARG A 49 9.66 2.75 18.35
C ARG A 49 9.55 2.59 16.84
N PRO A 50 9.65 3.70 16.08
CA PRO A 50 9.59 3.63 14.63
C PRO A 50 10.79 2.82 14.11
N ASP A 51 10.51 1.77 13.34
CA ASP A 51 11.53 0.90 12.76
C ASP A 51 11.20 0.59 11.29
N PHE A 52 12.17 0.84 10.42
CA PHE A 52 11.98 0.68 8.98
C PHE A 52 11.76 -0.79 8.57
N PHE A 53 12.54 -1.72 9.14
CA PHE A 53 12.49 -3.12 8.70
C PHE A 53 11.22 -3.80 9.19
N LEU A 54 10.80 -3.52 10.42
CA LEU A 54 9.53 -4.00 10.93
C LEU A 54 8.36 -3.43 10.12
N GLY A 55 8.43 -2.13 9.79
CA GLY A 55 7.49 -1.46 8.90
C GLY A 55 7.36 -2.12 7.53
N LEU A 56 8.49 -2.46 6.92
CA LEU A 56 8.57 -3.20 5.65
C LEU A 56 7.81 -4.53 5.74
N PHE A 57 8.04 -5.33 6.79
CA PHE A 57 7.35 -6.61 6.97
C PHE A 57 5.83 -6.44 7.14
N VAL A 58 5.41 -5.49 7.98
CA VAL A 58 3.99 -5.16 8.19
C VAL A 58 3.35 -4.74 6.85
N ASN A 59 4.01 -3.84 6.11
CA ASN A 59 3.53 -3.36 4.82
C ASN A 59 3.45 -4.47 3.79
N PHE A 60 4.43 -5.38 3.73
CA PHE A 60 4.40 -6.48 2.77
C PHE A 60 3.23 -7.43 3.03
N ILE A 61 2.92 -7.70 4.31
CA ILE A 61 1.77 -8.52 4.69
C ILE A 61 0.46 -7.81 4.31
N ILE A 62 0.28 -6.56 4.73
CA ILE A 62 -0.94 -5.78 4.47
C ILE A 62 -1.12 -5.56 2.97
N GLY A 63 -0.08 -5.08 2.27
CA GLY A 63 -0.08 -4.86 0.83
C GLY A 63 -0.36 -6.15 0.06
N GLY A 64 0.16 -7.29 0.52
CA GLY A 64 -0.16 -8.59 -0.06
C GLY A 64 -1.62 -8.98 0.10
N ILE A 65 -2.21 -8.76 1.27
CA ILE A 65 -3.64 -8.98 1.53
C ILE A 65 -4.50 -8.08 0.62
N ILE A 66 -4.14 -6.80 0.50
CA ILE A 66 -4.83 -5.85 -0.39
C ILE A 66 -4.75 -6.32 -1.84
N GLY A 67 -3.57 -6.75 -2.30
CA GLY A 67 -3.38 -7.28 -3.65
C GLY A 67 -4.27 -8.50 -3.93
N ILE A 68 -4.37 -9.44 -2.98
CA ILE A 68 -5.27 -10.59 -3.09
C ILE A 68 -6.74 -10.13 -3.17
N ALA A 69 -7.16 -9.24 -2.26
CA ALA A 69 -8.53 -8.72 -2.21
C ALA A 69 -8.90 -8.02 -3.52
N PHE A 70 -7.99 -7.19 -4.05
CA PHE A 70 -8.16 -6.53 -5.33
C PHE A 70 -8.26 -7.53 -6.49
N TYR A 71 -7.40 -8.55 -6.53
CA TYR A 71 -7.49 -9.60 -7.55
C TYR A 71 -8.86 -10.29 -7.58
N TYR A 72 -9.44 -10.60 -6.42
CA TYR A 72 -10.77 -11.20 -6.37
C TYR A 72 -11.88 -10.20 -6.69
N SER A 73 -11.75 -8.93 -6.31
CA SER A 73 -12.75 -7.91 -6.65
C SER A 73 -12.85 -7.68 -8.16
N LEU A 74 -11.74 -7.80 -8.90
CA LEU A 74 -11.73 -7.70 -10.37
C LEU A 74 -12.57 -8.78 -11.07
N LYS A 75 -12.91 -9.90 -10.40
CA LYS A 75 -13.85 -10.88 -10.96
C LYS A 75 -15.28 -10.34 -11.08
N ILE A 76 -15.62 -9.36 -10.24
CA ILE A 76 -16.93 -8.71 -10.19
C ILE A 76 -16.88 -7.39 -10.97
N LEU A 77 -15.81 -6.61 -10.74
CA LEU A 77 -15.66 -5.26 -11.30
C LEU A 77 -15.14 -5.22 -12.73
N GLY A 78 -14.66 -6.34 -13.27
CA GLY A 78 -13.97 -6.37 -14.56
C GLY A 78 -12.56 -5.77 -14.51
N THR A 79 -11.80 -5.95 -15.58
CA THR A 79 -10.38 -5.52 -15.69
C THR A 79 -10.19 -4.22 -16.49
N ASP A 80 -11.26 -3.63 -17.01
CA ASP A 80 -11.25 -2.28 -17.58
C ASP A 80 -10.74 -1.26 -16.55
N TYR A 81 -10.02 -0.24 -17.01
CA TYR A 81 -9.52 0.87 -16.18
C TYR A 81 -8.77 0.43 -14.90
N ILE A 82 -8.02 -0.68 -14.97
CA ILE A 82 -7.42 -1.31 -13.80
C ILE A 82 -6.51 -0.39 -12.99
N ILE A 83 -5.79 0.52 -13.65
CA ILE A 83 -4.94 1.53 -13.01
C ILE A 83 -5.78 2.49 -12.17
N TYR A 84 -6.93 2.95 -12.67
CA TYR A 84 -7.80 3.84 -11.90
C TYR A 84 -8.44 3.09 -10.73
N LYS A 85 -8.86 1.84 -10.94
CA LYS A 85 -9.40 0.98 -9.88
C LYS A 85 -8.37 0.75 -8.76
N SER A 86 -7.11 0.50 -9.11
CA SER A 86 -6.05 0.28 -8.13
C SER A 86 -5.66 1.54 -7.36
N ILE A 87 -5.69 2.71 -8.00
CA ILE A 87 -5.52 4.01 -7.32
C ILE A 87 -6.62 4.20 -6.27
N VAL A 88 -7.88 3.94 -6.62
CA VAL A 88 -9.00 4.02 -5.66
C VAL A 88 -8.80 3.04 -4.50
N VAL A 89 -8.34 1.82 -4.76
CA VAL A 89 -8.03 0.85 -3.70
C VAL A 89 -6.91 1.36 -2.79
N GLY A 90 -5.84 1.93 -3.35
CA GLY A 90 -4.77 2.53 -2.55
C GLY A 90 -5.27 3.65 -1.64
N LEU A 91 -6.02 4.59 -2.21
CA LEU A 91 -6.65 5.69 -1.46
C LEU A 91 -7.68 5.23 -0.42
N PHE A 92 -8.27 4.05 -0.58
CA PHE A 92 -9.21 3.49 0.40
C PHE A 92 -8.50 2.69 1.50
N ALA A 93 -7.36 2.06 1.19
CA ALA A 93 -6.59 1.31 2.16
C ALA A 93 -5.92 2.22 3.21
N GLU A 94 -5.46 3.40 2.80
CA GLU A 94 -4.77 4.33 3.68
C GLU A 94 -5.63 4.85 4.85
N PRO A 95 -6.88 5.30 4.65
CA PRO A 95 -7.73 5.73 5.75
C PRO A 95 -8.00 4.64 6.78
N LEU A 96 -8.01 3.37 6.36
CA LEU A 96 -8.18 2.23 7.28
C LEU A 96 -6.96 2.09 8.20
N SER A 97 -5.75 2.19 7.65
CA SER A 97 -4.52 2.19 8.44
C SER A 97 -4.45 3.41 9.35
N GLU A 98 -4.84 4.59 8.85
CA GLU A 98 -4.85 5.83 9.63
C GLU A 98 -5.83 5.80 10.81
N ILE A 99 -7.01 5.21 10.65
CA ILE A 99 -7.95 4.99 11.75
C ILE A 99 -7.33 4.12 12.85
N LEU A 100 -6.61 3.06 12.47
CA LEU A 100 -5.94 2.19 13.44
C LEU A 100 -4.82 2.92 14.19
N ILE A 101 -3.98 3.66 13.47
CA ILE A 101 -2.84 4.35 14.07
C ILE A 101 -3.30 5.51 14.93
N THR A 102 -4.22 6.34 14.41
CA THR A 102 -4.76 7.48 15.15
C THR A 102 -5.55 7.03 16.38
N GLY A 103 -6.32 5.92 16.27
CA GLY A 103 -7.16 5.43 17.35
C GLY A 103 -6.42 4.63 18.43
N LEU A 104 -5.33 3.94 18.08
CA LEU A 104 -4.64 3.03 19.00
C LEU A 104 -3.29 3.56 19.49
N ILE A 105 -2.65 4.46 18.74
CA ILE A 105 -1.25 4.84 18.94
C ILE A 105 -1.09 6.33 19.18
N GLU A 106 -1.62 7.15 18.27
CA GLU A 106 -1.43 8.59 18.29
C GLU A 106 -2.12 9.25 19.49
N GLY A 107 -1.41 10.19 20.14
CA GLY A 107 -1.88 10.85 21.36
C GLY A 107 -1.82 9.99 22.62
N THR A 108 -1.52 8.68 22.49
CA THR A 108 -1.39 7.74 23.62
C THR A 108 0.05 7.29 23.82
N TYR A 109 0.68 6.77 22.75
CA TYR A 109 2.05 6.22 22.77
C TYR A 109 3.06 7.09 22.02
N ILE A 110 2.58 7.93 21.10
CA ILE A 110 3.36 8.95 20.40
C ILE A 110 2.61 10.29 20.43
N ASP A 111 3.32 11.39 20.19
CA ASP A 111 2.71 12.71 20.03
C ASP A 111 1.77 12.76 18.82
N ILE A 112 0.79 13.67 18.87
CA ILE A 112 -0.05 14.00 17.71
C ILE A 112 0.86 14.48 16.57
N ARG A 113 0.65 13.89 15.38
CA ARG A 113 1.46 14.10 14.19
C ARG A 113 1.10 15.41 13.51
N PRO A 114 2.07 16.05 12.83
CA PRO A 114 1.79 17.19 11.98
C PRO A 114 0.85 16.81 10.83
N ILE A 115 0.01 17.75 10.37
CA ILE A 115 -0.91 17.51 9.24
C ILE A 115 -0.18 17.03 7.96
N GLY A 116 1.10 17.37 7.83
CA GLY A 116 1.98 16.91 6.75
C GLY A 116 2.10 15.39 6.64
N ASP A 117 1.98 14.65 7.74
CA ASP A 117 2.01 13.17 7.71
C ASP A 117 0.81 12.62 6.93
N TYR A 118 -0.40 13.14 7.15
CA TYR A 118 -1.59 12.70 6.40
C TYR A 118 -1.47 12.98 4.91
N TYR A 119 -0.94 14.14 4.51
CA TYR A 119 -0.68 14.43 3.10
C TYR A 119 0.39 13.50 2.50
N LEU A 120 1.45 13.22 3.25
CA LEU A 120 2.47 12.27 2.86
C LEU A 120 1.85 10.89 2.59
N HIS A 121 0.96 10.46 3.47
CA HIS A 121 0.32 9.15 3.41
C HIS A 121 -0.66 9.04 2.24
N ILE A 122 -1.45 10.08 1.97
CA ILE A 122 -2.31 10.16 0.77
C ILE A 122 -1.48 10.07 -0.51
N VAL A 123 -0.37 10.81 -0.60
CA VAL A 123 0.51 10.79 -1.79
C VAL A 123 1.19 9.43 -1.93
N GLY A 124 1.60 8.81 -0.82
CA GLY A 124 2.13 7.44 -0.83
C GLY A 124 1.09 6.41 -1.27
N ALA A 125 -0.17 6.55 -0.84
CA ALA A 125 -1.28 5.69 -1.24
C ALA A 125 -1.60 5.79 -2.74
N LEU A 126 -1.48 7.00 -3.32
CA LEU A 126 -1.55 7.20 -4.77
C LEU A 126 -0.42 6.46 -5.49
N ALA A 127 0.83 6.58 -5.00
CA ALA A 127 1.98 5.91 -5.59
C ALA A 127 1.87 4.38 -5.50
N TYR A 128 1.40 3.86 -4.37
CA TYR A 128 1.06 2.46 -4.17
C TYR A 128 0.05 1.96 -5.21
N GLY A 129 -1.10 2.64 -5.29
CA GLY A 129 -2.20 2.24 -6.16
C GLY A 129 -1.80 2.31 -7.64
N LEU A 130 -1.03 3.33 -8.03
CA LEU A 130 -0.49 3.47 -9.39
C LEU A 130 0.43 2.29 -9.75
N LEU A 131 1.43 1.99 -8.91
CA LEU A 131 2.37 0.89 -9.17
C LEU A 131 1.63 -0.46 -9.19
N MET A 132 0.73 -0.68 -8.24
CA MET A 132 -0.09 -1.89 -8.21
C MET A 132 -0.88 -2.06 -9.50
N GLY A 133 -1.53 -1.00 -10.00
CA GLY A 133 -2.30 -1.02 -11.24
C GLY A 133 -1.47 -1.40 -12.45
N VAL A 134 -0.31 -0.75 -12.63
CA VAL A 134 0.62 -1.02 -13.72
C VAL A 134 1.11 -2.47 -13.70
N LEU A 135 1.46 -2.98 -12.51
CA LEU A 135 1.93 -4.35 -12.35
C LEU A 135 0.81 -5.38 -12.58
N PHE A 136 -0.40 -5.12 -12.09
CA PHE A 136 -1.57 -5.97 -12.34
C PHE A 136 -1.89 -6.04 -13.84
N GLU A 137 -1.91 -4.88 -14.51
CA GLU A 137 -2.15 -4.81 -15.94
C GLU A 137 -1.12 -5.66 -16.71
N LYS A 138 0.16 -5.47 -16.40
CA LYS A 138 1.26 -6.19 -17.06
C LYS A 138 1.23 -7.70 -16.82
N TYR A 139 1.14 -8.12 -15.56
CA TYR A 139 1.40 -9.52 -15.17
C TYR A 139 0.16 -10.38 -14.98
N LEU A 140 -1.02 -9.80 -14.74
CA LEU A 140 -2.25 -10.56 -14.47
C LEU A 140 -3.31 -10.37 -15.55
N VAL A 141 -3.39 -9.20 -16.17
CA VAL A 141 -4.35 -8.91 -17.24
C VAL A 141 -3.76 -9.25 -18.60
N ASN A 142 -2.67 -8.60 -19.02
CA ASN A 142 -2.10 -8.76 -20.36
C ASN A 142 -1.46 -10.14 -20.57
N ALA A 143 -0.86 -10.73 -19.54
CA ALA A 143 -0.38 -12.11 -19.59
C ALA A 143 -1.50 -13.11 -19.93
N LYS A 144 -2.74 -12.88 -19.46
CA LYS A 144 -3.90 -13.73 -19.79
C LYS A 144 -4.30 -13.62 -21.25
N THR A 145 -4.07 -12.48 -21.89
CA THR A 145 -4.39 -12.24 -23.29
C THR A 145 -3.37 -12.92 -24.21
N ALA A 146 -2.09 -12.94 -23.81
CA ALA A 146 -1.02 -13.60 -24.56
C ALA A 146 -1.20 -15.14 -24.59
N ASP A 147 -1.65 -15.77 -23.50
CA ASP A 147 -1.89 -17.23 -23.44
C ASP A 147 -3.07 -17.72 -24.31
N ARG A 148 -3.85 -16.80 -24.93
CA ARG A 148 -5.03 -17.12 -25.74
C ARG A 148 -4.82 -16.98 -27.25
N ASN A 149 -3.66 -16.48 -27.67
CA ASN A 149 -3.26 -16.34 -29.07
C ASN A 149 -2.14 -17.35 -29.40
#